data_AF-A0A480A8W7-F1
#
_entry.id   AF-A0A480A8W7-F1
#
_cell.length_a   1.000
_cell.length_b   1.000
_cell.length_c   1.000
_cell.angle_alpha   90.00
_cell.angle_beta   90.00
_cell.angle_gamma   90.00
#
_symmetry.space_group_name_H-M   'P 1'
#
loop_
_entity.id
_entity.type
_entity.pdbx_description
1 polymer ?
#
loop_
_entity_poly.entity_id
_entity_poly.type
_entity_poly.pdbx_seq_one_letter_code
_entity_poly.pdbx_strand_id
1 'polypeptide(L)' 'MEINNIMDDTEIKIKGIKALYESLGSAAAMRFLTLLHKTPTDYVEISKTIYQDQSIEEIFARAKQNWQD' A
#
# COMPACT_ATOMS: atom_id res chain seq x y z
N MET A 1 -18.61 -5.62 -17.42
CA MET A 1 -18.05 -5.99 -16.10
C MET A 1 -16.57 -5.74 -16.23
N GLU A 2 -16.08 -4.60 -15.74
CA GLU A 2 -14.64 -4.31 -15.79
C GLU A 2 -13.93 -5.30 -14.88
N ILE A 3 -13.01 -6.09 -15.44
CA ILE A 3 -12.10 -6.90 -14.64
C ILE A 3 -11.11 -5.91 -14.03
N ASN A 4 -11.29 -5.59 -12.75
CA ASN A 4 -10.26 -4.90 -11.98
C ASN A 4 -9.01 -5.80 -12.00
N ASN A 5 -8.01 -5.43 -12.80
CA ASN A 5 -6.74 -6.13 -12.82
C ASN A 5 -5.98 -5.77 -11.53
N ILE A 6 -6.31 -6.48 -10.45
CA ILE A 6 -5.63 -6.35 -9.16
C ILE A 6 -4.18 -6.80 -9.39
N MET A 7 -3.25 -5.87 -9.23
CA MET A 7 -1.82 -6.14 -9.35
C MET A 7 -1.41 -7.17 -8.29
N ASP A 8 -0.58 -8.13 -8.68
CA ASP A 8 0.01 -9.06 -7.73
C ASP A 8 1.09 -8.39 -6.87
N ASP A 9 1.49 -9.05 -5.79
CA ASP A 9 2.49 -8.54 -4.84
C ASP A 9 3.83 -8.21 -5.51
N THR A 10 4.21 -8.94 -6.55
CA THR A 10 5.46 -8.72 -7.28
C THR A 10 5.37 -7.46 -8.11
N GLU A 11 4.25 -7.27 -8.82
CA GLU A 11 3.98 -6.09 -9.62
C GLU A 11 3.89 -4.83 -8.74
N ILE A 12 3.21 -4.92 -7.59
CA ILE A 12 3.12 -3.83 -6.60
C ILE A 12 4.51 -3.46 -6.09
N LYS A 13 5.35 -4.44 -5.73
CA LYS A 13 6.72 -4.18 -5.25
C LYS A 13 7.57 -3.47 -6.30
N ILE A 14 7.55 -3.96 -7.54
CA ILE A 14 8.36 -3.37 -8.63
C ILE A 14 7.92 -1.93 -8.90
N LYS A 15 6.60 -1.70 -9.05
CA LYS A 15 6.06 -0.36 -9.30
C LYS A 15 6.32 0.59 -8.14
N GLY A 16 6.17 0.13 -6.89
CA GLY A 16 6.43 0.92 -5.70
C GLY A 16 7.91 1.33 -5.58
N ILE A 17 8.83 0.40 -5.80
CA ILE A 17 10.27 0.70 -5.81
C ILE A 17 10.60 1.70 -6.92
N LYS A 18 10.06 1.51 -8.13
CA LYS A 18 10.25 2.45 -9.25
C LYS A 18 9.77 3.85 -8.91
N ALA A 19 8.57 3.98 -8.33
CA ALA A 19 8.02 5.27 -7.91
C ALA A 19 8.91 5.99 -6.87
N LEU A 20 9.49 5.24 -5.93
CA LEU A 20 10.46 5.77 -4.97
C LEU A 20 11.73 6.29 -5.67
N TYR A 21 12.28 5.52 -6.60
CA TYR A 21 13.46 5.91 -7.38
C TYR A 21 13.21 7.18 -8.20
N GLU A 22 12.08 7.28 -8.88
CA GLU A 22 11.72 8.44 -9.71
C GLU A 22 11.46 9.70 -8.88
N SER A 23 10.89 9.55 -7.68
CA SER A 23 10.55 10.68 -6.80
C SER A 23 11.73 11.20 -5.98
N LEU A 24 12.59 10.29 -5.51
CA LEU A 24 13.64 10.60 -4.52
C LEU A 24 15.05 10.54 -5.09
N GLY A 25 15.25 9.88 -6.23
CA GLY A 25 16.56 9.50 -6.72
C GLY A 25 17.13 8.29 -5.97
N SER A 26 18.21 7.71 -6.50
CA SER A 26 18.71 6.39 -6.08
C SER A 26 19.13 6.30 -4.61
N ALA A 27 19.93 7.24 -4.14
CA ALA A 27 20.45 7.22 -2.77
C ALA A 27 19.35 7.42 -1.71
N ALA A 28 18.41 8.33 -1.97
CA ALA A 28 17.33 8.61 -1.03
C ALA A 28 16.25 7.53 -1.04
N ALA A 29 15.93 6.94 -2.20
CA ALA A 29 15.04 5.78 -2.29
C ALA A 29 15.59 4.59 -1.50
N MET A 30 16.88 4.28 -1.62
CA MET A 30 17.49 3.19 -0.87
C MET A 30 17.51 3.44 0.66
N ARG A 31 17.78 4.70 1.06
CA ARG A 31 17.65 5.11 2.48
C ARG A 31 16.22 4.94 2.98
N PHE A 32 15.22 5.33 2.20
CA PHE A 32 13.81 5.18 2.56
C PHE A 32 13.45 3.71 2.80
N LEU A 33 13.79 2.81 1.88
CA LEU A 33 13.55 1.37 2.03
C LEU A 33 14.24 0.79 3.28
N THR A 34 15.47 1.26 3.56
CA THR A 34 16.21 0.84 4.76
C THR A 34 15.51 1.29 6.04
N LEU A 35 14.95 2.49 6.07
CA LEU A 35 14.20 3.00 7.23
C LEU A 35 12.87 2.26 7.40
N LEU A 36 12.21 1.90 6.31
CA LEU A 36 10.96 1.13 6.34
C LEU A 36 11.14 -0.23 7.03
N HIS A 37 12.31 -0.85 6.91
CA HIS A 37 12.62 -2.14 7.56
C HIS A 37 13.12 -2.01 9.01
N LYS A 38 13.63 -0.84 9.41
CA LYS A 38 14.26 -0.66 10.73
C LYS A 38 13.33 -0.06 11.78
N THR A 39 12.32 0.67 11.34
CA THR A 39 11.38 1.36 12.22
C THR A 39 10.13 0.51 12.35
N PRO A 40 9.56 0.30 13.55
CA PRO A 40 8.23 -0.28 13.66
C PRO A 40 7.27 0.59 12.84
N THR A 41 6.71 0.02 11.78
CA THR A 41 5.70 0.70 10.98
C THR A 41 4.44 0.81 11.82
N ASP A 42 3.99 2.03 12.10
CA ASP A 42 2.73 2.25 12.80
C ASP A 42 1.57 2.02 11.83
N TYR A 43 1.14 0.77 11.74
CA TYR A 43 0.02 0.36 10.90
C TYR A 43 -1.31 1.00 11.34
N VAL A 44 -1.42 1.49 12.58
CA VAL A 44 -2.62 2.18 13.05
C VAL A 44 -2.70 3.56 12.40
N GLU A 45 -1.64 4.37 12.46
CA GLU A 45 -1.63 5.69 11.81
C GLU A 45 -1.74 5.59 10.28
N ILE A 46 -1.11 4.58 9.67
CA ILE A 46 -1.24 4.33 8.23
C ILE A 46 -2.68 3.97 7.87
N SER A 47 -3.32 3.06 8.63
CA SER A 47 -4.71 2.67 8.35
C SER A 47 -5.68 3.85 8.50
N LYS A 48 -5.50 4.71 9.51
CA LYS A 48 -6.29 5.94 9.65
C LYS A 48 -6.16 6.83 8.42
N THR A 49 -4.96 6.99 7.89
CA THR A 49 -4.73 7.82 6.69
C THR A 49 -5.37 7.19 5.44
N ILE A 50 -5.21 5.88 5.24
CA ILE A 50 -5.76 5.17 4.07
C ILE A 50 -7.29 5.20 4.07
N TYR A 51 -7.90 5.12 5.24
CA TYR A 51 -9.35 5.01 5.39
C TYR A 51 -10.03 6.29 5.92
N GLN A 52 -9.32 7.42 5.94
CA GLN A 52 -9.80 8.66 6.58
C GLN A 52 -11.17 9.15 6.06
N ASP A 53 -11.47 8.90 4.78
CA ASP A 53 -12.70 9.31 4.12
C ASP A 53 -13.73 8.17 4.02
N GLN A 54 -13.53 7.08 4.75
CA GLN A 54 -14.38 5.89 4.70
C GLN A 54 -14.99 5.58 6.08
N SER A 55 -16.27 5.22 6.08
CA SER A 55 -16.94 4.65 7.24
C SER A 55 -16.53 3.19 7.46
N ILE A 56 -16.72 2.69 8.69
CA ILE A 56 -16.43 1.30 9.05
C ILE A 56 -17.27 0.35 8.20
N GLU A 57 -18.53 0.70 7.95
CA GLU A 57 -19.48 -0.06 7.14
C GLU A 57 -19.00 -0.23 5.69
N GLU A 58 -18.45 0.84 5.08
CA GLU A 58 -17.90 0.80 3.72
C GLU A 58 -16.63 -0.07 3.65
N ILE A 59 -15.75 0.05 4.64
CA ILE A 59 -14.54 -0.78 4.73
C ILE A 59 -14.94 -2.26 4.83
N PHE A 60 -15.91 -2.57 5.69
CA PHE A 60 -16.38 -3.94 5.90
C PHE A 60 -17.06 -4.53 4.65
N ALA A 61 -17.94 -3.75 4.00
CA ALA A 61 -18.63 -4.18 2.78
C ALA A 61 -17.63 -4.55 1.67
N ARG A 62 -16.59 -3.71 1.45
CA ARG A 62 -15.53 -3.96 0.47
C ARG A 62 -14.69 -5.19 0.82
N ALA A 63 -14.33 -5.37 2.09
CA ALA A 63 -13.57 -6.53 2.54
C ALA A 63 -14.35 -7.83 2.28
N LYS A 64 -15.64 -7.85 2.64
CA LYS A 64 -16.52 -9.00 2.43
C LYS A 64 -16.68 -9.36 0.96
N GLN A 65 -16.71 -8.38 0.05
CA GLN A 65 -16.83 -8.62 -1.38
C GLN A 65 -15.61 -9.35 -1.98
N ASN A 66 -14.42 -9.17 -1.40
CA ASN A 66 -13.17 -9.75 -1.91
C ASN A 66 -12.69 -10.95 -1.06
N TRP A 67 -13.45 -11.33 -0.04
CA TRP A 67 -13.15 -12.50 0.78
C TRP A 67 -13.55 -13.77 0.02
N GLN A 68 -12.58 -14.59 -0.34
CA GLN A 68 -12.78 -15.94 -0.88
C GLN A 68 -12.68 -16.93 0.29
N ASP A 69 -13.62 -17.87 0.39
CA ASP A 69 -13.62 -18.95 1.40
C ASP A 69 -12.51 -19.99 1.15
#